data_AF-A0A538JVW2-F1
#
_entry.id   AF-A0A538JVW2-F1
#
_cell.length_a   1.000
_cell.length_b   1.000
_cell.length_c   1.000
_cell.angle_alpha   90.00
_cell.angle_beta   90.00
_cell.angle_gamma   90.00
#
_symmetry.space_group_name_H-M   'P 1'
#
loop_
_entity.id
_entity.type
_entity.pdbx_description
1 polymer ?
#
loop_
_entity_poly.entity_id
_entity_poly.type
_entity_poly.pdbx_seq_one_letter_code
_entity_poly.pdbx_strand_id
1 'polypeptide(L)'
;MSQPPVVSSPAEEPEEPQPPRGHVRVVYLGPVAPHWEVQSDFGDRNLIEEFRQRALARLLLLPPHDPQFRRNRERVVRDAERENLLLDWDLGIPDDDFEGDEAATGG
;
A
#
# COMPACT_ATOMS: atom_id res chain seq x y z
N MET A 1 -47.74 -15.01 28.13
CA MET A 1 -46.80 -14.20 27.33
C MET A 1 -45.78 -15.15 26.74
N SER A 2 -45.87 -15.45 25.44
CA SER A 2 -44.90 -16.30 24.75
C SER A 2 -43.61 -15.50 24.55
N GLN A 3 -42.49 -16.02 25.06
CA GLN A 3 -41.18 -15.49 24.70
C GLN A 3 -40.92 -15.77 23.21
N PRO A 4 -40.40 -14.81 22.43
CA PRO A 4 -39.93 -15.08 21.08
C PRO A 4 -38.65 -15.94 21.13
N PRO A 5 -38.38 -16.75 20.10
CA PRO A 5 -37.12 -17.48 20.01
C PRO A 5 -35.98 -16.49 19.79
N VAL A 6 -34.95 -16.58 20.64
CA VAL A 6 -33.69 -15.89 20.41
C VAL A 6 -33.03 -16.50 19.17
N VAL A 7 -33.04 -15.78 18.05
CA VAL A 7 -32.18 -16.10 16.91
C VAL A 7 -30.76 -15.92 17.42
N SER A 8 -30.07 -17.04 17.63
CA SER A 8 -28.63 -17.03 17.88
C SER A 8 -27.97 -16.60 16.58
N SER A 9 -27.51 -15.36 16.52
CA SER A 9 -26.59 -14.92 15.48
C SER A 9 -25.37 -15.85 15.51
N PRO A 10 -24.94 -16.44 14.37
CA PRO A 10 -23.70 -17.19 14.34
C PRO A 10 -22.58 -16.23 14.75
N ALA A 11 -21.84 -16.62 15.79
CA ALA A 11 -20.66 -15.91 16.22
C ALA A 11 -19.69 -15.82 15.02
N GLU A 12 -19.15 -14.63 14.75
CA GLU A 12 -18.04 -14.43 13.82
C GLU A 12 -16.86 -15.29 14.29
N GLU A 13 -16.69 -16.46 13.67
CA GLU A 13 -15.46 -17.22 13.76
C GLU A 13 -14.37 -16.39 13.06
N PRO A 14 -13.20 -16.16 13.69
CA PRO A 14 -12.14 -15.36 13.09
C PRO A 14 -11.66 -16.04 11.81
N GLU A 15 -11.87 -15.40 10.67
CA GLU A 15 -11.38 -15.86 9.37
C GLU A 15 -9.86 -15.98 9.43
N GLU A 16 -9.32 -17.16 9.14
CA GLU A 16 -7.88 -17.36 9.11
C GLU A 16 -7.26 -16.44 8.05
N PRO A 17 -6.13 -15.75 8.35
CA PRO A 17 -5.54 -14.80 7.42
C PRO A 17 -5.12 -15.53 6.14
N GLN A 18 -5.72 -15.12 5.01
CA GLN A 18 -5.42 -15.70 3.71
C GLN A 18 -3.99 -15.33 3.29
N PRO A 19 -3.26 -16.25 2.63
CA PRO A 19 -1.92 -15.94 2.14
C PRO A 19 -1.96 -14.79 1.13
N PRO A 20 -0.92 -13.94 1.05
CA PRO A 20 -0.87 -12.84 0.11
C PRO A 20 -1.02 -13.31 -1.34
N ARG A 21 -1.78 -12.56 -2.13
CA ARG A 21 -2.08 -12.85 -3.54
C ARG A 21 -0.95 -12.43 -4.48
N GLY A 22 0.01 -11.66 -3.99
CA GLY A 22 1.15 -11.18 -4.75
C GLY A 22 2.02 -10.25 -3.91
N HIS A 23 3.12 -9.83 -4.51
CA HIS A 23 4.05 -8.86 -3.96
C HIS A 23 4.40 -7.79 -4.99
N VAL A 24 4.45 -6.56 -4.50
CA VAL A 24 4.78 -5.37 -5.28
C VAL A 24 5.80 -4.53 -4.52
N ARG A 25 6.81 -4.02 -5.23
CA ARG A 25 7.77 -3.03 -4.72
C ARG A 25 7.64 -1.74 -5.50
N VAL A 26 7.46 -0.62 -4.80
CA VAL A 26 7.46 0.72 -5.40
C VAL A 26 8.84 1.32 -5.24
N VAL A 27 9.54 1.53 -6.36
CA VAL A 27 10.94 1.95 -6.40
C VAL A 27 11.03 3.42 -6.80
N TYR A 28 11.75 4.23 -6.02
CA TYR A 28 12.06 5.61 -6.38
C TYR A 28 13.23 5.65 -7.37
N LEU A 29 12.96 6.14 -8.58
CA LEU A 29 13.95 6.25 -9.66
C LEU A 29 14.76 7.54 -9.59
N GLY A 30 14.27 8.55 -8.86
CA GLY A 30 14.92 9.84 -8.71
C GLY A 30 14.06 11.05 -9.07
N PRO A 31 14.67 12.24 -9.16
CA PRO A 31 13.95 13.52 -9.27
C PRO A 31 13.42 13.83 -10.68
N VAL A 32 13.58 12.92 -11.65
CA VAL A 32 13.10 13.11 -13.03
C VAL A 32 11.96 12.14 -13.30
N ALA A 33 10.86 12.63 -13.89
CA ALA A 33 9.71 11.80 -14.20
C ALA A 33 10.04 10.71 -15.25
N PRO A 34 9.51 9.48 -15.10
CA PRO A 34 8.69 9.01 -13.97
C PRO A 34 9.53 8.83 -12.70
N HIS A 35 9.09 9.42 -11.60
CA HIS A 35 9.80 9.34 -10.31
C HIS A 35 9.79 7.93 -9.71
N TRP A 36 8.86 7.10 -10.16
CA TRP A 36 8.54 5.81 -9.55
C TRP A 36 8.47 4.72 -10.59
N GLU A 37 8.99 3.57 -10.24
CA GLU A 37 8.73 2.30 -10.89
C GLU A 37 7.95 1.39 -9.94
N VAL A 38 7.14 0.50 -10.51
CA VAL A 38 6.49 -0.57 -9.76
C VAL A 38 7.11 -1.89 -10.23
N GLN A 39 7.62 -2.71 -9.34
CA GLN A 39 8.17 -4.03 -9.65
C GLN A 39 7.34 -5.09 -8.91
N SER A 40 7.46 -6.35 -9.33
CA SER A 40 6.73 -7.45 -8.69
C SER A 40 7.59 -8.69 -8.68
N ASP A 41 7.65 -9.35 -7.53
CA ASP A 41 8.39 -10.60 -7.34
C ASP A 41 7.51 -11.83 -7.66
N PHE A 42 6.21 -11.77 -7.32
CA PHE A 42 5.22 -12.81 -7.64
C PHE A 42 3.78 -12.28 -7.59
N GLY A 43 2.84 -13.01 -8.19
CA GLY A 43 1.39 -12.73 -8.14
C GLY A 43 0.69 -12.99 -9.48
N ASP A 44 -0.63 -12.90 -9.49
CA ASP A 44 -1.40 -12.92 -10.74
C ASP A 44 -1.08 -11.69 -11.60
N ARG A 45 -0.76 -11.90 -12.87
CA ARG A 45 -0.33 -10.82 -13.77
C ARG A 45 -1.37 -9.72 -13.93
N ASN A 46 -2.65 -10.05 -14.06
CA ASN A 46 -3.68 -9.04 -14.29
C ASN A 46 -3.88 -8.19 -13.03
N LEU A 47 -3.94 -8.83 -11.87
CA LEU A 47 -4.02 -8.15 -10.58
C LEU A 47 -2.85 -7.17 -10.38
N ILE A 48 -1.62 -7.61 -10.63
CA ILE A 48 -0.42 -6.77 -10.47
C ILE A 48 -0.43 -5.60 -11.46
N GLU A 49 -0.82 -5.82 -12.72
CA GLU A 49 -0.86 -4.76 -13.72
C GLU A 49 -1.94 -3.71 -13.43
N GLU A 50 -3.11 -4.14 -12.94
CA GLU A 50 -4.16 -3.22 -12.50
C GLU A 50 -3.72 -2.38 -11.29
N PHE A 51 -3.07 -3.00 -10.31
CA PHE A 51 -2.50 -2.30 -9.16
C PHE A 51 -1.44 -1.29 -9.60
N ARG A 52 -0.50 -1.71 -10.46
CA ARG A 52 0.55 -0.86 -11.04
C ARG A 52 -0.03 0.40 -11.68
N GLN A 53 -1.06 0.27 -12.52
CA GLN A 53 -1.70 1.42 -13.18
C GLN A 53 -2.28 2.39 -12.16
N ARG A 54 -2.98 1.88 -11.15
CA ARG A 54 -3.56 2.67 -10.05
C ARG A 54 -2.50 3.36 -9.19
N ALA A 55 -1.39 2.68 -8.90
CA ALA A 55 -0.29 3.23 -8.12
C ALA A 55 0.43 4.34 -8.90
N LEU A 56 0.83 4.08 -10.15
CA LEU A 56 1.48 5.08 -10.98
C LEU A 56 0.59 6.29 -11.25
N ALA A 57 -0.71 6.12 -11.52
CA ALA A 57 -1.62 7.25 -11.69
C ALA A 57 -1.68 8.20 -10.47
N ARG A 58 -1.42 7.68 -9.26
CA ARG A 58 -1.36 8.48 -8.03
C ARG A 58 0.02 9.12 -7.79
N LEU A 59 1.09 8.47 -8.25
CA LEU A 59 2.46 8.84 -7.87
C LEU A 59 3.26 9.52 -8.99
N LEU A 60 2.86 9.38 -10.26
CA LEU A 60 3.68 9.70 -11.44
C LEU A 60 4.34 11.09 -11.39
N LEU A 61 3.61 12.09 -10.92
CA LEU A 61 4.03 13.50 -10.89
C LEU A 61 4.46 13.99 -9.50
N LEU A 62 4.49 13.10 -8.50
CA LEU A 62 4.73 13.47 -7.11
C LEU A 62 6.07 12.90 -6.64
N PRO A 63 7.11 13.73 -6.46
CA PRO A 63 8.32 13.29 -5.79
C PRO A 63 8.07 13.03 -4.29
N PRO A 64 8.98 12.32 -3.58
CA PRO A 64 8.80 11.95 -2.17
C PRO A 64 8.57 13.12 -1.20
N HIS A 65 9.13 14.30 -1.48
CA HIS A 65 9.03 15.50 -0.64
C HIS A 65 7.75 16.33 -0.89
N ASP A 66 6.91 15.93 -1.86
CA ASP A 66 5.66 16.63 -2.13
C ASP A 66 4.62 16.36 -1.02
N PRO A 67 3.92 17.37 -0.48
CA PRO A 67 2.89 17.15 0.55
C PRO A 67 1.76 16.19 0.13
N GLN A 68 1.43 16.15 -1.16
CA GLN A 68 0.43 15.24 -1.73
C GLN A 68 0.92 13.78 -1.74
N PHE A 69 2.24 13.55 -1.77
CA PHE A 69 2.83 12.21 -1.82
C PHE A 69 2.37 11.36 -0.64
N ARG A 70 2.42 11.88 0.60
CA ARG A 70 2.02 11.12 1.81
C ARG A 70 0.58 10.59 1.70
N ARG A 71 -0.35 11.44 1.25
CA ARG A 71 -1.76 11.05 1.05
C ARG A 71 -1.94 10.02 -0.06
N ASN A 72 -1.19 10.16 -1.15
CA ASN A 72 -1.28 9.22 -2.26
C ASN A 72 -0.62 7.88 -1.93
N ARG A 73 0.48 7.90 -1.16
CA ARG A 73 1.12 6.71 -0.59
C ARG A 73 0.15 5.93 0.30
N GLU A 74 -0.55 6.58 1.21
CA GLU A 74 -1.60 5.94 2.02
C GLU A 74 -2.68 5.30 1.14
N ARG A 75 -3.12 5.98 0.08
CA ARG A 75 -4.10 5.41 -0.87
C ARG A 75 -3.56 4.17 -1.60
N VAL A 76 -2.26 4.14 -1.94
CA VAL A 76 -1.61 2.97 -2.54
C VAL A 76 -1.51 1.81 -1.54
N VAL A 77 -1.19 2.09 -0.28
CA VAL A 77 -1.21 1.09 0.80
C VAL A 77 -2.61 0.49 0.95
N ARG A 78 -3.65 1.32 0.99
CA ARG A 78 -5.04 0.84 1.06
C ARG A 78 -5.47 0.01 -0.14
N ASP A 79 -5.01 0.36 -1.34
CA ASP A 79 -5.25 -0.46 -2.53
C ASP A 79 -4.59 -1.85 -2.38
N ALA A 80 -3.36 -1.91 -1.85
CA ALA A 80 -2.63 -3.17 -1.66
C ALA A 80 -3.29 -4.05 -0.58
N GLU A 81 -3.68 -3.46 0.56
CA GLU A 81 -4.42 -4.12 1.63
C GLU A 81 -5.72 -4.74 1.10
N ARG A 82 -6.50 -3.98 0.32
CA ARG A 82 -7.77 -4.43 -0.25
C ARG A 82 -7.61 -5.64 -1.18
N GLU A 83 -6.47 -5.74 -1.84
CA GLU A 83 -6.17 -6.83 -2.79
C GLU A 83 -5.35 -7.96 -2.17
N ASN A 84 -5.05 -7.88 -0.86
CA ASN A 84 -4.18 -8.79 -0.14
C ASN A 84 -2.80 -8.94 -0.81
N LEU A 85 -2.21 -7.80 -1.18
CA LEU A 85 -0.86 -7.70 -1.74
C LEU A 85 0.15 -7.32 -0.65
N LEU A 86 1.32 -7.96 -0.67
CA LEU A 86 2.49 -7.43 0.01
C LEU A 86 2.99 -6.20 -0.75
N LEU A 87 3.35 -5.14 -0.02
CA LEU A 87 3.81 -3.88 -0.58
C LEU A 87 5.08 -3.41 0.12
N ASP A 88 6.15 -3.27 -0.65
CA ASP A 88 7.42 -2.68 -0.20
C ASP A 88 7.66 -1.33 -0.87
N TRP A 89 8.45 -0.50 -0.21
CA TRP A 89 8.95 0.78 -0.74
C TRP A 89 10.47 0.72 -0.78
N ASP A 90 11.05 0.98 -1.95
CA ASP A 90 12.51 1.09 -2.11
C ASP A 90 12.82 2.50 -2.57
N LEU A 91 13.36 3.30 -1.67
CA LEU A 91 13.66 4.71 -1.93
C LEU A 91 15.12 4.93 -2.37
N GLY A 92 15.92 3.85 -2.47
CA GLY A 92 17.36 3.93 -2.73
C GLY A 92 18.16 4.57 -1.59
N ILE A 93 17.53 4.79 -0.43
CA ILE A 93 18.16 5.27 0.82
C ILE A 93 17.88 4.26 1.94
N PRO A 94 18.78 4.12 2.93
CA PRO A 94 18.51 3.31 4.12
C PRO A 94 17.21 3.74 4.82
N ASP A 95 16.45 2.80 5.38
CA ASP A 95 15.16 3.06 6.01
C ASP A 95 15.25 4.15 7.12
N ASP A 96 16.35 4.20 7.85
CA ASP A 96 16.63 5.19 8.91
C ASP A 96 16.66 6.65 8.39
N ASP A 97 17.00 6.86 7.11
CA ASP A 97 17.08 8.19 6.49
C ASP A 97 15.71 8.68 5.97
N PHE A 98 14.75 7.79 5.77
CA PHE A 98 13.40 8.16 5.30
C PHE A 98 12.53 8.79 6.40
N GLU A 99 12.72 8.37 7.65
CA GLU A 99 12.05 8.97 8.82
C GLU A 99 12.71 10.30 9.27
N GLY A 100 13.91 10.61 8.76
CA GLY A 100 14.73 11.74 9.16
C GLY A 100 14.23 13.13 8.75
N ASP A 101 13.26 13.25 7.83
CA ASP A 101 12.73 14.54 7.38
C ASP A 101 11.67 15.13 8.35
N GLU A 102 11.12 14.33 9.29
CA GLU A 102 10.32 14.87 10.41
C GLU A 102 11.18 15.43 11.55
N ALA A 103 12.45 15.03 11.66
CA ALA A 103 13.33 15.46 12.75
C ALA A 103 14.06 16.80 12.47
N ALA A 104 14.10 17.27 11.23
CA ALA A 104 14.94 18.40 10.81
C ALA A 104 14.30 19.80 10.94
N THR A 105 13.11 19.94 11.58
CA THR A 105 12.49 21.27 11.86
C THR A 105 12.59 21.69 13.34
N GLY A 106 13.31 20.93 14.17
CA GLY A 106 13.52 21.24 15.59
C GLY A 106 14.96 21.68 15.89
N GLY A 107 15.33 22.89 15.48
CA GLY A 107 16.61 23.53 15.82
C GLY A 107 16.46 25.04 16.00
#